data_AF-A0A920MKS9-F1
#
_entry.id   AF-A0A920MKS9-F1
#
_cell.length_a   1.000
_cell.length_b   1.000
_cell.length_c   1.000
_cell.angle_alpha   90.00
_cell.angle_beta   90.00
_cell.angle_gamma   90.00
#
_symmetry.space_group_name_H-M   'P 1'
#
loop_
_entity.id
_entity.type
_entity.pdbx_description
1 polymer ?
#
loop_
_entity_poly.entity_id
_entity_poly.type
_entity_poly.pdbx_seq_one_letter_code
_entity_poly.pdbx_strand_id
1 'polypeptide(L)'
;MGPEPKRIFHGRGQLFPEYSHVCMDWYPPVVFVSAYDPIENRVEVLSWLRGVDKLSQIKTVMLQKRYERNSAAEILYGEARRELLWKRMGLNSRSF
;
A
#
# COMPACT_ATOMS: atom_id res chain seq x y z
N MET A 1 -0.75 -21.61 -4.97
CA MET A 1 -1.11 -20.27 -5.46
C MET A 1 -1.64 -19.49 -4.26
N GLY A 2 -1.01 -18.36 -3.92
CA GLY A 2 -1.55 -17.49 -2.87
C GLY A 2 -2.77 -16.72 -3.39
N PRO A 3 -3.57 -16.07 -2.52
CA PRO A 3 -4.66 -15.23 -2.99
C PRO A 3 -4.12 -14.11 -3.87
N GLU A 4 -4.74 -13.93 -5.04
CA GLU A 4 -4.48 -12.79 -5.91
C GLU A 4 -4.80 -11.48 -5.17
N PRO A 5 -4.05 -10.39 -5.44
CA PRO A 5 -4.40 -9.08 -4.91
C PRO A 5 -5.83 -8.70 -5.22
N LYS A 6 -6.50 -8.10 -4.23
CA LYS A 6 -7.76 -7.40 -4.47
C LYS A 6 -7.54 -5.90 -4.43
N ARG A 7 -7.85 -5.20 -5.53
CA ARG A 7 -7.91 -3.74 -5.50
C ARG A 7 -9.07 -3.28 -4.62
N ILE A 8 -8.76 -2.51 -3.59
CA ILE A 8 -9.75 -1.97 -2.64
C ILE A 8 -9.98 -0.47 -2.82
N PHE A 9 -9.06 0.23 -3.48
CA PHE A 9 -9.20 1.64 -3.83
C PHE A 9 -8.54 1.95 -5.17
N HIS A 10 -9.20 2.78 -5.98
CA HIS A 10 -8.70 3.25 -7.27
C HIS A 10 -9.02 4.74 -7.44
N GLY A 11 -8.03 5.60 -7.20
CA GLY A 11 -8.23 7.06 -7.15
C GLY A 11 -8.76 7.70 -8.43
N ARG A 12 -8.48 7.12 -9.61
CA ARG A 12 -8.84 7.71 -10.91
C ARG A 12 -10.36 7.80 -11.19
N GLY A 13 -11.20 7.30 -10.30
CA GLY A 13 -12.67 7.40 -10.40
C GLY A 13 -13.28 8.75 -10.01
N GLN A 14 -12.45 9.78 -9.71
CA GLN A 14 -12.85 11.16 -9.37
C GLN A 14 -13.73 11.34 -8.11
N LEU A 15 -14.03 10.28 -7.35
CA LEU A 15 -14.80 10.40 -6.10
C LEU A 15 -14.01 11.12 -4.99
N PHE A 16 -12.68 11.03 -5.04
CA PHE A 16 -11.75 11.68 -4.12
C PHE A 16 -10.63 12.34 -4.95
N PRO A 17 -10.85 13.55 -5.48
CA PRO A 17 -9.91 14.21 -6.39
C PRO A 17 -8.48 14.32 -5.82
N GLU A 18 -8.36 14.62 -4.53
CA GLU A 18 -7.12 14.71 -3.77
C GLU A 18 -6.34 13.38 -3.70
N TYR A 19 -7.02 12.25 -3.89
CA TYR A 19 -6.40 10.91 -3.90
C TYR A 19 -6.41 10.24 -5.28
N SER A 20 -6.64 11.01 -6.34
CA SER A 20 -6.70 10.48 -7.72
C SER A 20 -5.42 9.78 -8.19
N HIS A 21 -4.28 10.14 -7.58
CA HIS A 21 -2.96 9.57 -7.82
C HIS A 21 -2.65 8.32 -6.97
N VAL A 22 -3.61 7.79 -6.21
CA VAL A 22 -3.42 6.65 -5.29
C VAL A 22 -4.21 5.42 -5.73
N CYS A 23 -3.56 4.27 -5.71
CA CYS A 23 -4.21 2.95 -5.76
C CYS A 23 -3.89 2.18 -4.48
N MET A 24 -4.84 1.38 -3.98
CA MET A 24 -4.59 0.49 -2.84
C MET A 24 -5.01 -0.94 -3.17
N ASP A 25 -4.09 -1.87 -2.96
CA ASP A 25 -4.26 -3.29 -3.23
C ASP A 25 -4.12 -4.08 -1.92
N TRP A 26 -5.07 -4.98 -1.66
CA TRP A 26 -5.13 -5.83 -0.49
C TRP A 26 -4.48 -7.19 -0.75
N TYR A 27 -3.45 -7.48 0.04
CA TYR A 27 -2.69 -8.73 0.06
C TYR A 27 -2.67 -9.29 1.50
N PRO A 28 -3.74 -9.90 2.00
CA PRO A 28 -3.93 -10.17 3.43
C PRO A 28 -2.70 -10.84 4.08
N PRO A 29 -2.06 -10.23 5.09
CA PRO A 29 -2.56 -9.14 5.93
C PRO A 29 -2.01 -7.72 5.60
N VAL A 30 -1.51 -7.48 4.39
CA VAL A 30 -0.82 -6.25 3.97
C VAL A 30 -1.67 -5.43 3.01
N VAL A 31 -1.78 -4.12 3.22
CA VAL A 31 -2.25 -3.16 2.20
C VAL A 31 -1.05 -2.52 1.52
N PHE A 32 -1.04 -2.56 0.19
CA PHE A 32 -0.04 -1.91 -0.63
C PHE A 32 -0.62 -0.66 -1.27
N VAL A 33 -0.09 0.51 -0.89
CA VAL A 33 -0.45 1.82 -1.44
C VAL A 33 0.53 2.14 -2.55
N SER A 34 0.04 2.32 -3.78
CA SER A 34 0.83 2.83 -4.90
C SER A 34 0.47 4.28 -5.15
N ALA A 35 1.44 5.18 -5.00
CA ALA A 35 1.25 6.61 -5.21
C ALA A 35 2.00 7.07 -6.47
N TYR A 36 1.27 7.65 -7.41
CA TYR A 36 1.79 8.17 -8.68
C TYR A 36 2.19 9.65 -8.61
N ASP A 37 1.91 10.29 -7.47
CA ASP A 37 2.36 11.62 -7.04
C ASP A 37 2.54 11.60 -5.51
N PRO A 38 3.21 12.60 -4.90
CA PRO A 38 3.34 12.68 -3.46
C PRO A 38 1.99 12.74 -2.73
N ILE A 39 1.81 11.90 -1.71
CA ILE A 39 0.66 11.98 -0.80
C ILE A 39 0.92 13.08 0.22
N GLU A 40 0.15 14.16 0.17
CA GLU A 40 0.26 15.30 1.09
C GLU A 40 -0.02 14.88 2.54
N ASN A 41 -1.10 14.11 2.77
CA ASN A 41 -1.53 13.69 4.10
C ASN A 41 -1.54 12.17 4.25
N ARG A 42 -0.38 11.59 4.62
CA ARG A 42 -0.25 10.14 4.86
C ARG A 42 -1.04 9.66 6.10
N VAL A 43 -1.27 10.53 7.08
CA VAL A 43 -2.00 10.22 8.31
C VAL A 43 -3.49 9.96 8.01
N GLU A 44 -4.05 10.71 7.08
CA GLU A 44 -5.44 10.54 6.64
C GLU A 44 -5.64 9.21 5.91
N VAL A 45 -4.70 8.82 5.04
CA VAL A 45 -4.71 7.49 4.40
C VAL A 45 -4.71 6.37 5.45
N LEU A 46 -3.86 6.47 6.47
CA LEU A 46 -3.80 5.49 7.55
C LEU A 46 -5.08 5.49 8.40
N SER A 47 -5.62 6.66 8.70
CA SER A 47 -6.88 6.81 9.45
C SER A 47 -8.05 6.20 8.71
N TRP A 48 -8.15 6.42 7.39
CA TRP A 48 -9.16 5.81 6.54
C TRP A 48 -9.03 4.29 6.52
N LEU A 49 -7.83 3.75 6.29
CA LEU A 49 -7.58 2.32 6.28
C LEU A 49 -7.97 1.65 7.61
N ARG A 50 -7.63 2.26 8.74
CA ARG A 50 -8.07 1.79 10.07
C ARG A 50 -9.58 1.88 10.24
N GLY A 51 -10.19 2.95 9.72
CA GLY A 51 -11.63 3.16 9.77
C GLY A 51 -12.44 2.12 9.01
N VAL A 52 -11.94 1.65 7.86
CA VAL A 52 -12.60 0.63 7.03
C VAL A 52 -12.29 -0.81 7.47
N ASP A 53 -11.17 -1.03 8.16
CA ASP A 53 -10.74 -2.36 8.65
C ASP A 53 -11.45 -2.79 9.94
N LYS A 54 -12.77 -3.00 9.85
CA LYS A 54 -13.61 -3.37 11.01
C LYS A 54 -13.20 -4.67 11.70
N LEU A 55 -12.50 -5.56 10.99
CA LEU A 55 -12.05 -6.85 11.49
C LEU A 55 -10.57 -6.84 11.92
N SER A 56 -9.90 -5.68 11.91
CA SER A 56 -8.49 -5.54 12.28
C SER A 56 -7.56 -6.50 11.51
N GLN A 57 -7.84 -6.72 10.23
CA GLN A 57 -7.10 -7.64 9.36
C GLN A 57 -5.80 -7.02 8.83
N ILE A 58 -5.75 -5.69 8.69
CA ILE A 58 -4.59 -4.96 8.19
C ILE A 58 -3.53 -4.96 9.29
N LYS A 59 -2.44 -5.71 9.06
CA LYS A 59 -1.29 -5.75 9.97
C LYS A 59 -0.13 -4.87 9.50
N THR A 60 -0.06 -4.60 8.20
CA THR A 60 0.99 -3.75 7.62
C THR A 60 0.40 -2.89 6.51
N VAL A 61 0.81 -1.61 6.46
CA VAL A 61 0.56 -0.73 5.31
C VAL A 61 1.89 -0.32 4.74
N MET A 62 2.05 -0.53 3.43
CA MET A 62 3.25 -0.16 2.70
C MET A 62 2.94 0.88 1.64
N LEU A 63 3.89 1.78 1.38
CA LEU A 63 3.79 2.76 0.32
C LEU A 63 4.89 2.54 -0.72
N GLN A 64 4.47 2.44 -1.97
CA GLN A 64 5.35 2.49 -3.13
C GLN A 64 5.19 3.83 -3.83
N LYS A 65 6.27 4.62 -3.81
CA LYS A 65 6.38 5.89 -4.52
C LYS A 65 6.68 5.59 -5.99
N ARG A 66 5.66 5.59 -6.86
CA ARG A 66 5.78 5.31 -8.30
C ARG A 66 6.23 6.54 -9.10
N TYR A 67 6.12 7.73 -8.53
CA TYR A 67 6.67 8.97 -9.10
C TYR A 67 8.20 9.05 -8.98
N GLU A 68 8.82 8.23 -8.12
CA GLU A 68 10.27 8.12 -7.98
C GLU A 68 10.80 6.89 -8.74
N ARG A 69 11.86 7.07 -9.53
CA ARG A 69 12.53 5.94 -10.19
C ARG A 69 13.23 5.06 -9.15
N ASN A 70 13.06 3.75 -9.26
CA ASN A 70 13.71 2.73 -8.42
C ASN A 70 13.50 2.91 -6.90
N SER A 71 12.39 3.56 -6.50
CA SER A 71 12.08 3.76 -5.08
C SER A 71 11.72 2.42 -4.42
N ALA A 72 12.28 2.15 -3.26
CA ALA A 72 11.87 1.01 -2.44
C ALA A 72 10.51 1.30 -1.78
N ALA A 73 9.75 0.23 -1.49
CA ALA A 73 8.53 0.39 -0.71
C ALA A 73 8.86 0.71 0.76
N GLU A 74 8.21 1.73 1.30
CA GLU A 74 8.33 2.14 2.71
C GLU A 74 7.19 1.53 3.54
N ILE A 75 7.40 1.39 4.85
CA ILE A 75 6.36 0.95 5.79
C ILE A 75 5.73 2.19 6.41
N LEU A 76 4.43 2.39 6.19
CA LEU A 76 3.66 3.47 6.83
C LEU A 76 3.11 3.05 8.19
N TYR A 77 2.80 1.76 8.35
CA TYR A 77 2.24 1.20 9.59
C TYR A 77 2.57 -0.29 9.73
N GLY A 78 2.80 -0.72 10.97
CA GLY A 78 3.12 -2.10 11.33
C GLY A 78 4.57 -2.46 11.06
N GLU A 79 4.83 -3.75 10.86
CA GLU A 79 6.17 -4.28 10.59
C GLU A 79 6.20 -5.03 9.26
N ALA A 80 7.35 -4.98 8.59
CA ALA A 80 7.63 -5.83 7.45
C ALA A 80 8.14 -7.19 7.91
N ARG A 81 7.33 -8.25 7.76
CA ARG A 81 7.90 -9.60 7.75
C ARG A 81 8.54 -9.87 6.40
N ARG A 82 9.87 -9.97 6.36
CA ARG A 82 10.68 -10.18 5.12
C ARG A 82 10.12 -11.29 4.22
N GLU A 83 9.65 -12.39 4.79
CA GLU A 83 9.09 -13.53 4.05
C GLU A 83 7.79 -13.19 3.28
N LEU A 84 6.95 -12.30 3.85
CA LEU A 84 5.71 -11.83 3.26
C LEU A 84 5.97 -10.86 2.10
N LEU A 85 7.00 -10.01 2.23
CA LEU A 85 7.40 -9.06 1.18
C LEU A 85 7.97 -9.79 -0.04
N TRP A 86 8.82 -10.80 0.21
CA TRP A 86 9.50 -11.56 -0.84
C TRP A 86 8.53 -12.37 -1.71
N LYS A 87 7.64 -13.15 -1.09
CA LYS A 87 6.74 -14.07 -1.82
C LYS A 87 5.67 -13.37 -2.65
N ARG A 88 5.30 -12.12 -2.32
CA ARG A 88 4.10 -11.48 -2.88
C ARG A 88 4.36 -10.25 -3.74
N MET A 89 5.52 -9.62 -3.60
CA MET A 89 5.79 -8.34 -4.26
C MET A 89 6.98 -8.36 -5.22
N GLY A 90 7.67 -9.49 -5.38
CA GLY A 90 8.77 -9.62 -6.33
C GLY A 90 9.90 -8.60 -6.11
N LEU A 91 10.06 -8.09 -4.88
CA LEU A 91 11.09 -7.12 -4.55
C LEU A 91 12.45 -7.80 -4.68
N ASN A 92 13.18 -7.44 -5.75
CA ASN A 92 14.51 -7.96 -6.02
C ASN A 92 15.46 -7.58 -4.87
N SER A 93 16.17 -8.56 -4.32
CA SER A 93 17.13 -8.37 -3.25
C SER A 93 18.32 -7.54 -3.74
N ARG A 94 18.22 -6.21 -3.65
CA ARG A 94 19.38 -5.33 -3.66
C ARG A 94 19.29 -4.39 -2.46
N SER A 95 19.91 -4.89 -1.40
CA SER A 95 20.59 -4.17 -0.31
C SER A 95 19.78 -3.14 0.49
N PHE A 96 19.54 -3.47 1.76
CA PHE A 96 19.50 -2.49 2.84
C PHE A 96 20.93 -2.04 3.18
#